data_AF-A0A137S224-F1
#
_entry.id   AF-A0A137S224-F1
#
_cell.length_a   1.000
_cell.length_b   1.000
_cell.length_c   1.000
_cell.angle_alpha   90.00
_cell.angle_beta   90.00
_cell.angle_gamma   90.00
#
_symmetry.space_group_name_H-M   'P 1'
#
loop_
_entity.id
_entity.type
_entity.pdbx_description
1 polymer ?
#
loop_
_entity_poly.entity_id
_entity_poly.type
_entity_poly.pdbx_seq_one_letter_code
_entity_poly.pdbx_strand_id
1 'polypeptide(L)'
;MILLGVLILAGLVLSAWRLLDHWADRKAMRELVGAQLAQSPVFAAEMVADLPEPARRYFLYTIEPGTPLATVARIRMAGRFGMGDKGNPNYLDFEATQVLALPSGFVWKMHARRGLMRLSGSDSQRWTRFWLMGLLPVARFGGDPDHTRSAFGRYVTEAVFWTPAALLPGPGVTWEVLDTDKARVTVEYRGLSQSVDIKVSASGQPVEVSFQRWSNANPEKKHRLQPFGGYLSEFRLFGGFRLPTRVEAGNHFDTDQYFPFFVADVSAVEFPHGPPGC
;
A
#
# COMPACT_ATOMS: atom_id res chain seq x y z
N MET A 1 28.22 11.99 37.15
CA MET A 1 29.04 11.87 35.92
C MET A 1 28.80 10.56 35.17
N ILE A 2 28.91 9.39 35.82
CA ILE A 2 28.72 8.07 35.16
C ILE A 2 27.32 7.91 34.54
N LEU A 3 26.25 8.21 35.28
CA LEU A 3 24.86 8.11 34.78
C LEU A 3 24.61 9.00 33.56
N LEU A 4 25.12 10.23 33.58
CA LEU A 4 25.01 11.16 32.45
C LEU A 4 25.76 10.61 31.22
N GLY A 5 26.95 10.05 31.41
CA GLY A 5 27.71 9.40 30.34
C GLY A 5 26.96 8.21 29.72
N VAL A 6 26.32 7.37 30.55
CA VAL A 6 25.51 6.24 30.08
C VAL A 6 24.30 6.70 29.29
N LEU A 7 23.58 7.72 29.76
CA LEU A 7 22.41 8.27 29.04
C LEU A 7 22.79 8.89 27.70
N ILE A 8 23.92 9.62 27.64
CA ILE A 8 24.44 10.18 26.40
C ILE A 8 24.79 9.05 25.42
N LEU A 9 25.52 8.02 25.87
CA LEU A 9 25.89 6.89 25.04
C LEU A 9 24.65 6.15 24.50
N ALA A 10 23.65 5.90 25.35
CA ALA A 10 22.40 5.29 24.93
C ALA A 10 21.68 6.13 23.87
N GLY A 11 21.61 7.46 24.08
CA GLY A 11 21.04 8.38 23.10
C GLY A 11 21.78 8.36 21.76
N LEU A 12 23.11 8.29 21.76
CA LEU A 12 23.93 8.18 20.55
C LEU A 12 23.68 6.87 19.81
N VAL A 13 23.62 5.75 20.53
CA VAL A 13 23.33 4.43 19.94
C VAL A 13 21.95 4.40 19.29
N LEU A 14 20.92 4.92 19.98
CA LEU A 14 19.56 5.01 19.42
C LEU A 14 19.50 5.93 18.20
N SER A 15 20.22 7.06 18.24
CA SER A 15 20.30 7.99 17.11
C SER A 15 20.99 7.36 15.90
N ALA A 16 22.11 6.68 16.11
CA ALA A 16 22.81 5.93 15.05
C ALA A 16 21.91 4.85 14.44
N TRP A 17 21.17 4.11 15.28
CA TRP A 17 20.22 3.11 14.80
C TRP A 17 19.09 3.72 13.96
N ARG A 18 18.55 4.87 14.38
CA ARG A 18 17.54 5.61 13.61
C ARG A 18 18.07 6.07 12.25
N LEU A 19 19.33 6.50 12.18
CA LEU A 19 19.98 6.86 10.92
C LEU A 19 20.14 5.66 9.98
N LEU A 20 20.52 4.50 10.52
CA LEU A 20 20.60 3.25 9.77
C LEU A 20 19.25 2.83 9.20
N ASP A 21 18.16 2.96 9.97
CA ASP A 21 16.80 2.74 9.46
C ASP A 21 16.48 3.66 8.28
N HIS A 22 16.76 4.96 8.40
CA HIS A 22 16.52 5.92 7.33
C HIS A 22 17.39 5.69 6.09
N TRP A 23 18.58 5.15 6.25
CA TRP A 23 19.41 4.71 5.13
C TRP A 23 18.81 3.48 4.45
N ALA A 24 18.38 2.48 5.23
CA ALA A 24 17.72 1.28 4.72
C ALA A 24 16.42 1.61 3.96
N ASP A 25 15.58 2.50 4.51
CA ASP A 25 14.37 3.01 3.85
C ASP A 25 14.69 3.59 2.47
N ARG A 26 15.66 4.52 2.41
CA ARG A 26 16.06 5.20 1.17
C ARG A 26 16.65 4.23 0.16
N LYS A 27 17.45 3.27 0.63
CA LYS A 27 18.03 2.24 -0.23
C LYS A 27 16.93 1.38 -0.86
N ALA A 28 16.00 0.86 -0.07
CA ALA A 28 14.90 0.04 -0.58
C ALA A 28 13.95 0.82 -1.49
N MET A 29 13.64 2.08 -1.17
CA MET A 29 12.86 2.94 -2.08
C MET A 29 13.55 3.11 -3.44
N ARG A 30 14.88 3.28 -3.48
CA ARG A 30 15.64 3.34 -4.74
C ARG A 30 15.63 2.02 -5.50
N GLU A 31 15.78 0.90 -4.80
CA GLU A 31 15.70 -0.45 -5.40
C GLU A 31 14.32 -0.67 -6.05
N LEU A 32 13.24 -0.28 -5.38
CA LEU A 32 11.88 -0.38 -5.94
C LEU A 32 11.69 0.55 -7.15
N VAL A 33 12.18 1.79 -7.09
CA VAL A 33 12.16 2.71 -8.24
C VAL A 33 12.91 2.13 -9.44
N GLY A 34 14.05 1.48 -9.21
CA GLY A 34 14.84 0.83 -10.25
C GLY A 34 14.20 -0.42 -10.87
N ALA A 35 13.09 -0.92 -10.30
CA ALA A 35 12.35 -2.05 -10.87
C ALA A 35 11.46 -1.64 -12.06
N GLN A 36 11.26 -0.34 -12.30
CA GLN A 36 10.52 0.14 -13.45
C GLN A 36 11.29 -0.13 -14.75
N LEU A 37 10.59 -0.63 -15.76
CA LEU A 37 11.17 -0.86 -17.08
C LEU A 37 11.59 0.46 -17.74
N ALA A 38 12.77 0.47 -18.37
CA ALA A 38 13.30 1.61 -19.12
C ALA A 38 12.37 2.03 -20.26
N GLN A 39 11.80 1.05 -20.96
CA GLN A 39 10.79 1.23 -21.99
C GLN A 39 9.59 0.36 -21.64
N SER A 40 8.50 1.00 -21.25
CA SER A 40 7.25 0.32 -20.93
C SER A 40 6.36 0.31 -22.18
N PRO A 41 5.72 -0.82 -22.52
CA PRO A 41 4.70 -0.82 -23.57
C PRO A 41 3.57 0.16 -23.22
N VAL A 42 2.88 0.65 -24.24
CA VAL A 42 1.74 1.56 -24.06
C VAL A 42 0.45 0.77 -23.90
N PHE A 43 -0.46 1.26 -23.06
CA PHE A 43 -1.76 0.64 -22.86
C PHE A 43 -2.62 0.72 -24.12
N ALA A 44 -3.18 -0.41 -24.52
CA ALA A 44 -4.14 -0.54 -25.61
C ALA A 44 -5.38 -1.28 -25.10
N ALA A 45 -6.58 -0.89 -25.55
CA ALA A 45 -7.83 -1.47 -25.06
C ALA A 45 -7.93 -2.99 -25.35
N GLU A 46 -7.24 -3.44 -26.39
CA GLU A 46 -7.13 -4.84 -26.80
C GLU A 46 -6.46 -5.70 -25.75
N MET A 47 -5.58 -5.14 -24.91
CA MET A 47 -4.90 -5.86 -23.82
C MET A 47 -5.87 -6.40 -22.76
N VAL A 48 -7.10 -5.88 -22.72
CA VAL A 48 -8.12 -6.23 -21.74
C VAL A 48 -9.42 -6.72 -22.40
N ALA A 49 -9.41 -6.97 -23.72
CA ALA A 49 -10.60 -7.36 -24.47
C ALA A 49 -11.20 -8.69 -23.95
N ASP A 50 -10.35 -9.64 -23.62
CA ASP A 50 -10.71 -10.99 -23.16
C ASP A 50 -10.93 -11.07 -21.63
N LEU A 51 -10.74 -9.97 -20.91
CA LEU A 51 -11.02 -9.93 -19.47
C LEU A 51 -12.52 -9.98 -19.19
N PRO A 52 -12.94 -10.49 -18.02
CA PRO A 52 -14.31 -10.37 -17.56
C PRO A 52 -14.78 -8.91 -17.59
N GLU A 53 -16.04 -8.69 -17.95
CA GLU A 53 -16.58 -7.34 -18.21
C GLU A 53 -16.27 -6.30 -17.12
N PRO A 54 -16.50 -6.54 -15.82
CA PRO A 54 -16.17 -5.57 -14.77
C PRO A 54 -14.66 -5.29 -14.67
N ALA A 55 -13.80 -6.28 -14.93
CA ALA A 55 -12.35 -6.10 -14.96
C ALA A 55 -11.90 -5.27 -16.17
N ARG A 56 -12.47 -5.55 -17.36
CA ARG A 56 -12.22 -4.76 -18.56
C ARG A 56 -12.61 -3.30 -18.35
N ARG A 57 -13.81 -3.05 -17.81
CA ARG A 57 -14.33 -1.70 -17.55
C ARG A 57 -13.47 -0.95 -16.52
N TYR A 58 -13.00 -1.66 -15.49
CA TYR A 58 -12.04 -1.13 -14.52
C TYR A 58 -10.74 -0.64 -15.19
N PHE A 59 -10.13 -1.43 -16.07
CA PHE A 59 -8.89 -1.03 -16.74
C PHE A 59 -9.09 0.15 -17.68
N LEU A 60 -10.18 0.12 -18.47
CA LEU A 60 -10.52 1.21 -19.38
C LEU A 60 -10.83 2.52 -18.65
N TYR A 61 -11.28 2.46 -17.40
CA TYR A 61 -11.45 3.64 -16.56
C TYR A 61 -10.13 4.13 -15.95
N THR A 62 -9.29 3.20 -15.46
CA THR A 62 -8.10 3.53 -14.65
C THR A 62 -6.87 3.86 -15.49
N ILE A 63 -6.80 3.46 -16.75
CA ILE A 63 -5.65 3.70 -17.64
C ILE A 63 -6.14 4.28 -18.96
N GLU A 64 -5.67 5.48 -19.32
CA GLU A 64 -5.98 6.07 -20.62
C GLU A 64 -5.22 5.34 -21.75
N PRO A 65 -5.86 5.04 -22.88
CA PRO A 65 -5.17 4.49 -24.05
C PRO A 65 -3.94 5.32 -24.45
N GLY A 66 -2.85 4.65 -24.79
CA GLY A 66 -1.56 5.29 -25.11
C GLY A 66 -0.67 5.57 -23.90
N THR A 67 -1.15 5.34 -22.67
CA THR A 67 -0.35 5.54 -21.45
C THR A 67 0.77 4.48 -21.33
N PRO A 68 2.04 4.87 -21.13
CA PRO A 68 3.10 3.90 -20.80
C PRO A 68 2.76 3.12 -19.52
N LEU A 69 2.85 1.79 -19.58
CA LEU A 69 2.46 0.90 -18.50
C LEU A 69 3.45 0.93 -17.33
N ALA A 70 3.27 1.91 -16.44
CA ALA A 70 4.04 2.04 -15.22
C ALA A 70 3.55 1.09 -14.12
N THR A 71 4.45 0.25 -13.61
CA THR A 71 4.18 -0.72 -12.53
C THR A 71 4.77 -0.29 -11.19
N VAL A 72 5.45 0.86 -11.18
CA VAL A 72 6.04 1.49 -10.00
C VAL A 72 5.46 2.89 -9.80
N ALA A 73 4.96 3.18 -8.60
CA ALA A 73 4.44 4.49 -8.25
C ALA A 73 5.10 5.04 -6.98
N ARG A 74 5.34 6.35 -6.96
CA ARG A 74 5.63 7.13 -5.76
C ARG A 74 4.40 7.96 -5.39
N ILE A 75 3.87 7.74 -4.20
CA ILE A 75 2.63 8.36 -3.74
C ILE A 75 2.92 9.28 -2.55
N ARG A 76 2.34 10.47 -2.55
CA ARG A 76 2.32 11.38 -1.39
C ARG A 76 0.91 11.51 -0.88
N MET A 77 0.76 11.39 0.43
CA MET A 77 -0.55 11.38 1.08
C MET A 77 -0.48 12.02 2.47
N ALA A 78 -1.61 12.54 2.91
CA ALA A 78 -1.85 12.93 4.29
C ALA A 78 -3.18 12.35 4.75
N GLY A 79 -3.46 12.34 6.04
CA GLY A 79 -4.75 11.88 6.52
C GLY A 79 -4.74 11.48 7.97
N ARG A 80 -5.63 10.55 8.33
CA ARG A 80 -5.87 10.13 9.71
C ARG A 80 -5.60 8.63 9.87
N PHE A 81 -4.84 8.29 10.90
CA PHE A 81 -4.52 6.91 11.28
C PHE A 81 -5.12 6.58 12.65
N GLY A 82 -6.09 5.68 12.69
CA GLY A 82 -6.82 5.24 13.88
C GLY A 82 -5.96 4.31 14.73
N MET A 83 -5.69 4.72 15.97
CA MET A 83 -4.89 3.95 16.93
C MET A 83 -5.74 3.14 17.90
N GLY A 84 -7.07 3.22 17.80
CA GLY A 84 -8.02 2.50 18.65
C GLY A 84 -8.96 1.62 17.83
N ASP A 85 -10.24 1.66 18.18
CA ASP A 85 -11.31 0.87 17.57
C ASP A 85 -12.51 1.74 17.18
N LYS A 86 -13.59 1.12 16.70
CA LYS A 86 -14.81 1.82 16.27
C LYS A 86 -15.42 2.71 17.36
N GLY A 87 -15.34 2.31 18.63
CA GLY A 87 -15.92 3.05 19.76
C GLY A 87 -15.04 4.20 20.24
N ASN A 88 -13.72 4.04 20.14
CA ASN A 88 -12.75 5.10 20.40
C ASN A 88 -11.64 5.12 19.34
N PRO A 89 -11.88 5.75 18.18
CA PRO A 89 -10.97 5.70 17.03
C PRO A 89 -9.55 6.20 17.28
N ASN A 90 -9.43 7.19 18.17
CA ASN A 90 -8.15 7.73 18.63
C ASN A 90 -7.22 8.13 17.48
N TYR A 91 -7.74 8.85 16.47
CA TYR A 91 -7.00 9.21 15.26
C TYR A 91 -5.76 10.08 15.53
N LEU A 92 -4.76 9.88 14.68
CA LEU A 92 -3.57 10.72 14.55
C LEU A 92 -3.49 11.27 13.13
N ASP A 93 -3.24 12.56 13.00
CA ASP A 93 -2.95 13.15 11.70
C ASP A 93 -1.55 12.73 11.24
N PHE A 94 -1.43 12.29 9.99
CA PHE A 94 -0.19 11.85 9.40
C PHE A 94 0.07 12.47 8.03
N GLU A 95 1.35 12.52 7.68
CA GLU A 95 1.80 12.65 6.29
C GLU A 95 2.71 11.47 5.97
N ALA A 96 2.64 10.99 4.73
CA ALA A 96 3.41 9.86 4.28
C ALA A 96 3.83 9.94 2.81
N THR A 97 4.93 9.26 2.52
CA THR A 97 5.38 8.94 1.18
C THR A 97 5.46 7.42 1.03
N GLN A 98 4.97 6.91 -0.09
CA GLN A 98 5.07 5.51 -0.45
C GLN A 98 5.82 5.34 -1.76
N VAL A 99 6.61 4.28 -1.88
CA VAL A 99 6.98 3.69 -3.17
C VAL A 99 6.36 2.29 -3.23
N LEU A 100 5.62 2.01 -4.28
CA LEU A 100 4.97 0.72 -4.54
C LEU A 100 5.47 0.15 -5.87
N ALA A 101 5.82 -1.12 -5.90
CA ALA A 101 6.23 -1.83 -7.10
C ALA A 101 5.80 -3.30 -7.01
N LEU A 102 4.72 -3.70 -7.67
CA LEU A 102 4.32 -5.11 -7.72
C LEU A 102 5.14 -5.84 -8.81
N PRO A 103 5.70 -7.05 -8.55
CA PRO A 103 5.64 -7.85 -7.32
C PRO A 103 6.77 -7.60 -6.31
N SER A 104 7.70 -6.67 -6.57
CA SER A 104 8.89 -6.39 -5.77
C SER A 104 8.64 -5.93 -4.32
N GLY A 105 7.51 -5.29 -4.05
CA GLY A 105 7.05 -4.86 -2.73
C GLY A 105 6.77 -3.36 -2.64
N PHE A 106 6.93 -2.81 -1.44
CA PHE A 106 6.66 -1.39 -1.16
C PHE A 106 7.53 -0.88 -0.01
N VAL A 107 7.68 0.44 0.09
CA VAL A 107 8.09 1.11 1.32
C VAL A 107 7.14 2.28 1.56
N TRP A 108 6.39 2.24 2.65
CA TRP A 108 5.57 3.34 3.14
C TRP A 108 6.27 3.99 4.33
N LYS A 109 6.46 5.30 4.30
CA LYS A 109 7.14 6.05 5.36
C LYS A 109 6.28 7.22 5.79
N MET A 110 6.08 7.35 7.09
CA MET A 110 5.15 8.32 7.67
C MET A 110 5.74 9.09 8.84
N HIS A 111 5.14 10.25 9.11
CA HIS A 111 5.17 10.88 10.42
C HIS A 111 3.76 11.31 10.82
N ALA A 112 3.44 11.13 12.10
CA ALA A 112 2.17 11.52 12.68
C ALA A 112 2.38 12.33 13.97
N ARG A 113 1.42 13.19 14.28
CA ARG A 113 1.47 14.07 15.45
C ARG A 113 0.13 14.13 16.16
N ARG A 114 0.19 14.26 17.50
CA ARG A 114 -0.97 14.66 18.32
C ARG A 114 -0.47 15.41 19.55
N GLY A 115 -0.73 16.72 19.60
CA GLY A 115 -0.11 17.60 20.59
C GLY A 115 1.42 17.48 20.55
N LEU A 116 2.03 17.19 21.70
CA LEU A 116 3.49 17.01 21.82
C LEU A 116 3.98 15.64 21.32
N MET A 117 3.09 14.66 21.16
CA MET A 117 3.44 13.32 20.74
C MET A 117 3.79 13.29 19.25
N ARG A 118 4.93 12.69 18.90
CA ARG A 118 5.37 12.47 17.52
C ARG A 118 5.64 10.99 17.29
N LEU A 119 5.01 10.41 16.29
CA LEU A 119 5.26 9.05 15.83
C LEU A 119 5.86 9.14 14.43
N SER A 120 6.89 8.35 14.13
CA SER A 120 7.43 8.29 12.77
C SER A 120 8.06 6.94 12.48
N GLY A 121 7.98 6.50 11.25
CA GLY A 121 8.36 5.13 10.93
C GLY A 121 8.22 4.78 9.48
N SER A 122 8.56 3.54 9.17
CA SER A 122 8.37 2.94 7.86
C SER A 122 7.84 1.51 7.98
N ASP A 123 7.07 1.12 6.98
CA ASP A 123 6.56 -0.23 6.77
C ASP A 123 6.93 -0.70 5.36
N SER A 124 7.19 -1.98 5.22
CA SER A 124 7.60 -2.61 3.96
C SER A 124 7.27 -4.10 3.97
N GLN A 125 7.53 -4.75 2.83
CA GLN A 125 7.48 -6.20 2.73
C GLN A 125 8.50 -6.94 3.61
N ARG A 126 9.48 -6.22 4.18
CA ARG A 126 10.56 -6.79 5.00
C ARG A 126 10.52 -6.34 6.46
N TRP A 127 9.91 -5.20 6.78
CA TRP A 127 9.90 -4.66 8.14
C TRP A 127 8.71 -3.75 8.44
N THR A 128 8.42 -3.63 9.73
CA THR A 128 7.64 -2.53 10.30
C THR A 128 8.45 -1.88 11.42
N ARG A 129 8.70 -0.57 11.33
CA ARG A 129 9.63 0.15 12.23
C ARG A 129 9.07 1.51 12.61
N PHE A 130 8.66 1.67 13.86
CA PHE A 130 8.18 2.95 14.37
C PHE A 130 8.92 3.43 15.60
N TRP A 131 9.05 4.75 15.68
CA TRP A 131 9.74 5.48 16.73
C TRP A 131 8.84 6.57 17.29
N LEU A 132 8.79 6.62 18.61
CA LEU A 132 8.16 7.66 19.40
C LEU A 132 9.18 8.76 19.69
N MET A 133 8.78 10.02 19.51
CA MET A 133 9.61 11.22 19.68
C MET A 133 10.91 11.22 18.88
N GLY A 134 11.01 10.38 17.83
CA GLY A 134 12.20 10.24 17.00
C GLY A 134 13.37 9.48 17.63
N LEU A 135 13.22 8.96 18.86
CA LEU A 135 14.31 8.34 19.62
C LEU A 135 13.95 7.01 20.27
N LEU A 136 12.69 6.78 20.67
CA LEU A 136 12.29 5.55 21.37
C LEU A 136 11.62 4.58 20.39
N PRO A 137 12.19 3.39 20.09
CA PRO A 137 11.55 2.43 19.21
C PRO A 137 10.30 1.83 19.89
N VAL A 138 9.17 1.81 19.19
CA VAL A 138 7.87 1.33 19.72
C VAL A 138 7.24 0.20 18.90
N ALA A 139 7.72 -0.02 17.67
CA ALA A 139 7.33 -1.19 16.87
C ALA A 139 8.50 -1.65 16.02
N ARG A 140 8.76 -2.97 16.04
CA ARG A 140 9.84 -3.65 15.31
C ARG A 140 9.37 -5.04 14.93
N PHE A 141 8.89 -5.18 13.71
CA PHE A 141 8.39 -6.45 13.16
C PHE A 141 9.01 -6.73 11.79
N GLY A 142 8.88 -7.96 11.31
CA GLY A 142 9.34 -8.41 10.00
C GLY A 142 10.48 -9.42 10.05
N GLY A 143 10.75 -10.01 8.88
CA GLY A 143 11.72 -11.10 8.73
C GLY A 143 11.12 -12.49 8.92
N ASP A 144 9.83 -12.59 9.22
CA ASP A 144 9.10 -13.85 9.38
C ASP A 144 8.05 -14.08 8.25
N PRO A 145 7.58 -15.34 8.08
CA PRO A 145 6.58 -15.67 7.06
C PRO A 145 5.23 -14.96 7.22
N ASP A 146 4.79 -14.69 8.45
CA ASP A 146 3.50 -14.06 8.72
C ASP A 146 3.51 -12.59 8.29
N HIS A 147 4.59 -11.86 8.60
CA HIS A 147 4.81 -10.51 8.09
C HIS A 147 4.85 -10.48 6.58
N THR A 148 5.61 -11.41 5.98
CA THR A 148 5.76 -11.51 4.52
C THR A 148 4.40 -11.71 3.84
N ARG A 149 3.56 -12.62 4.35
CA ARG A 149 2.22 -12.89 3.82
C ARG A 149 1.25 -11.73 4.02
N SER A 150 1.25 -11.11 5.21
CA SER A 150 0.44 -9.92 5.50
C SER A 150 0.81 -8.76 4.57
N ALA A 151 2.10 -8.51 4.40
CA ALA A 151 2.60 -7.45 3.53
C ALA A 151 2.29 -7.71 2.05
N PHE A 152 2.42 -8.96 1.58
CA PHE A 152 2.01 -9.36 0.23
C PHE A 152 0.56 -8.99 -0.06
N GLY A 153 -0.35 -9.35 0.86
CA GLY A 153 -1.76 -9.01 0.72
C GLY A 153 -2.01 -7.49 0.61
N ARG A 154 -1.30 -6.71 1.43
CA ARG A 154 -1.37 -5.24 1.40
C ARG A 154 -0.96 -4.68 0.04
N TYR A 155 0.25 -4.98 -0.44
CA TYR A 155 0.75 -4.31 -1.64
C TYR A 155 0.13 -4.83 -2.93
N VAL A 156 -0.38 -6.08 -2.96
CA VAL A 156 -1.24 -6.55 -4.07
C VAL A 156 -2.55 -5.75 -4.09
N THR A 157 -3.18 -5.55 -2.93
CA THR A 157 -4.41 -4.76 -2.84
C THR A 157 -4.16 -3.31 -3.23
N GLU A 158 -3.09 -2.69 -2.75
CA GLU A 158 -2.74 -1.30 -3.11
C GLU A 158 -2.39 -1.16 -4.60
N ALA A 159 -1.85 -2.20 -5.25
CA ALA A 159 -1.57 -2.17 -6.67
C ALA A 159 -2.84 -2.01 -7.52
N VAL A 160 -4.00 -2.43 -7.03
CA VAL A 160 -5.30 -2.17 -7.66
C VAL A 160 -5.46 -0.67 -7.92
N PHE A 161 -5.30 0.16 -6.92
CA PHE A 161 -5.65 1.58 -7.08
C PHE A 161 -4.45 2.51 -7.25
N TRP A 162 -3.20 2.03 -7.12
CA TRP A 162 -2.00 2.85 -7.36
C TRP A 162 -1.16 2.47 -8.57
N THR A 163 -1.16 1.20 -8.98
CA THR A 163 -0.38 0.72 -10.13
C THR A 163 -1.18 -0.31 -10.91
N PRO A 164 -2.38 0.06 -11.45
CA PRO A 164 -3.29 -0.90 -12.06
C PRO A 164 -2.62 -1.68 -13.20
N ALA A 165 -1.71 -1.06 -13.96
CA ALA A 165 -0.94 -1.71 -15.02
C ALA A 165 -0.18 -2.98 -14.56
N ALA A 166 0.21 -3.08 -13.28
CA ALA A 166 0.87 -4.27 -12.74
C ALA A 166 -0.06 -5.49 -12.60
N LEU A 167 -1.37 -5.29 -12.79
CA LEU A 167 -2.40 -6.32 -12.70
C LEU A 167 -2.99 -6.68 -14.07
N LEU A 168 -2.41 -6.18 -15.17
CA LEU A 168 -2.79 -6.64 -16.51
C LEU A 168 -2.56 -8.15 -16.65
N PRO A 169 -3.28 -8.83 -17.58
CA PRO A 169 -3.10 -10.25 -17.82
C PRO A 169 -1.63 -10.60 -18.03
N GLY A 170 -1.13 -11.57 -17.26
CA GLY A 170 0.28 -11.92 -17.27
C GLY A 170 0.63 -13.01 -16.27
N PRO A 171 1.92 -13.37 -16.16
CA PRO A 171 2.36 -14.43 -15.26
C PRO A 171 1.91 -14.19 -13.81
N GLY A 172 1.17 -15.15 -13.26
CA GLY A 172 0.70 -15.10 -11.89
C GLY A 172 -0.44 -14.11 -11.63
N VAL A 173 -1.06 -13.52 -12.66
CA VAL A 173 -2.23 -12.64 -12.50
C VAL A 173 -3.42 -13.23 -13.22
N THR A 174 -4.50 -13.48 -12.48
CA THR A 174 -5.75 -14.05 -13.01
C THR A 174 -6.93 -13.19 -12.59
N TRP A 175 -7.90 -13.06 -13.48
CA TRP A 175 -9.12 -12.29 -13.26
C TRP A 175 -10.35 -13.16 -13.47
N GLU A 176 -11.31 -13.04 -12.57
CA GLU A 176 -12.60 -13.73 -12.66
C GLU A 176 -13.76 -12.77 -12.37
N VAL A 177 -14.93 -13.08 -12.92
CA VAL A 177 -16.18 -12.37 -12.60
C VAL A 177 -16.76 -12.94 -11.31
N LEU A 178 -17.19 -12.05 -10.41
CA LEU A 178 -17.97 -12.42 -9.23
C LEU A 178 -19.43 -12.02 -9.37
N ASP A 179 -19.69 -10.87 -10.02
CA ASP A 179 -21.01 -10.32 -10.28
C ASP A 179 -20.92 -9.30 -11.43
N THR A 180 -22.06 -8.75 -11.85
CA THR A 180 -22.21 -7.71 -12.88
C THR A 180 -21.26 -6.53 -12.69
N ASP A 181 -21.08 -6.08 -11.45
CA ASP A 181 -20.25 -4.93 -11.09
C ASP A 181 -19.03 -5.31 -10.24
N LYS A 182 -18.69 -6.61 -10.19
CA LYS A 182 -17.66 -7.12 -9.29
C LYS A 182 -16.74 -8.12 -9.99
N ALA A 183 -15.45 -7.82 -9.97
CA ALA A 183 -14.40 -8.72 -10.43
C ALA A 183 -13.47 -9.08 -9.28
N ARG A 184 -12.78 -10.21 -9.39
CA ARG A 184 -11.68 -10.59 -8.52
C ARG A 184 -10.40 -10.74 -9.31
N VAL A 185 -9.33 -10.15 -8.81
CA VAL A 185 -7.96 -10.40 -9.27
C VAL A 185 -7.26 -11.29 -8.25
N THR A 186 -6.57 -12.33 -8.71
CA THR A 186 -5.69 -13.15 -7.89
C THR A 186 -4.26 -13.03 -8.39
N VAL A 187 -3.36 -12.66 -7.49
CA VAL A 187 -1.92 -12.53 -7.77
C VAL A 187 -1.14 -13.60 -7.03
N GLU A 188 -0.33 -14.35 -7.78
CA GLU A 188 0.55 -15.41 -7.29
C GLU A 188 2.01 -15.07 -7.57
N TYR A 189 2.84 -15.13 -6.54
CA TYR A 189 4.27 -14.85 -6.67
C TYR A 189 5.08 -15.57 -5.60
N ARG A 190 6.05 -16.38 -6.01
CA ARG A 190 6.98 -17.11 -5.11
C ARG A 190 6.27 -17.88 -3.98
N GLY A 191 5.17 -18.56 -4.30
CA GLY A 191 4.39 -19.36 -3.34
C GLY A 191 3.43 -18.56 -2.46
N LEU A 192 3.36 -17.24 -2.62
CA LEU A 192 2.32 -16.40 -2.02
C LEU A 192 1.16 -16.24 -3.00
N SER A 193 -0.05 -16.13 -2.47
CA SER A 193 -1.27 -15.88 -3.23
C SER A 193 -2.17 -14.90 -2.49
N GLN A 194 -2.72 -13.93 -3.21
CA GLN A 194 -3.69 -12.97 -2.69
C GLN A 194 -4.77 -12.70 -3.74
N SER A 195 -6.03 -12.87 -3.34
CA SER A 195 -7.20 -12.46 -4.11
C SER A 195 -7.76 -11.14 -3.59
N VAL A 196 -8.18 -10.26 -4.49
CA VAL A 196 -8.75 -8.95 -4.19
C VAL A 196 -10.00 -8.75 -5.02
N ASP A 197 -11.10 -8.43 -4.36
CA ASP A 197 -12.37 -8.12 -4.98
C ASP A 197 -12.46 -6.62 -5.24
N ILE A 198 -12.94 -6.26 -6.43
CA ILE A 198 -13.08 -4.88 -6.87
C ILE A 198 -14.52 -4.69 -7.33
N LYS A 199 -15.22 -3.78 -6.68
CA LYS A 199 -16.53 -3.32 -7.14
C LYS A 199 -16.35 -2.07 -7.99
N VAL A 200 -16.93 -2.08 -9.17
CA VAL A 200 -16.87 -0.97 -10.12
C VAL A 200 -18.25 -0.35 -10.30
N SER A 201 -18.29 0.95 -10.59
CA SER A 201 -19.52 1.58 -11.08
C SER A 201 -19.78 1.23 -12.55
N ALA A 202 -20.92 1.67 -13.08
CA ALA A 202 -21.26 1.55 -14.50
C ALA A 202 -20.25 2.24 -15.43
N SER A 203 -19.46 3.23 -14.96
CA SER A 203 -18.40 3.88 -15.75
C SER A 203 -17.06 3.13 -15.69
N GLY A 204 -16.95 2.11 -14.85
CA GLY A 204 -15.68 1.42 -14.56
C GLY A 204 -14.91 1.98 -13.38
N GLN A 205 -15.35 3.09 -12.78
CA GLN A 205 -14.70 3.63 -11.58
C GLN A 205 -14.73 2.59 -10.46
N PRO A 206 -13.58 2.16 -9.90
CA PRO A 206 -13.59 1.30 -8.73
C PRO A 206 -14.04 2.11 -7.52
N VAL A 207 -15.05 1.61 -6.82
CA VAL A 207 -15.68 2.29 -5.66
C VAL A 207 -15.38 1.59 -4.35
N GLU A 208 -15.09 0.29 -4.40
CA GLU A 208 -14.83 -0.55 -3.25
C GLU A 208 -13.76 -1.59 -3.58
N VAL A 209 -12.90 -1.86 -2.62
CA VAL A 209 -11.94 -2.97 -2.66
C VAL A 209 -12.07 -3.78 -1.39
N SER A 210 -12.15 -5.11 -1.49
CA SER A 210 -12.22 -5.99 -0.33
C SER A 210 -11.42 -7.28 -0.53
N PHE A 211 -10.92 -7.84 0.56
CA PHE A 211 -10.13 -9.07 0.56
C PHE A 211 -10.05 -9.69 1.96
N GLN A 212 -9.59 -10.94 2.01
CA GLN A 212 -9.24 -11.59 3.27
C GLN A 212 -7.78 -11.29 3.61
N ARG A 213 -7.57 -10.46 4.64
CA ARG A 213 -6.24 -10.04 5.10
C ARG A 213 -5.67 -11.01 6.12
N TRP A 214 -4.46 -11.52 5.85
CA TRP A 214 -3.69 -12.26 6.86
C TRP A 214 -3.18 -11.29 7.93
N SER A 215 -3.67 -11.42 9.16
CA SER A 215 -3.28 -10.54 10.27
C SER A 215 -3.55 -11.15 11.64
N ASN A 216 -2.88 -10.65 12.67
CA ASN A 216 -3.15 -10.94 14.08
C ASN A 216 -3.96 -9.84 14.78
N ALA A 217 -4.58 -8.94 14.01
CA ALA A 217 -5.43 -7.87 14.51
C ALA A 217 -6.79 -8.43 14.96
N ASN A 218 -6.76 -9.23 16.01
CA ASN A 218 -7.90 -9.86 16.68
C ASN A 218 -7.64 -9.94 18.19
N PRO A 219 -8.67 -10.16 19.02
CA PRO A 219 -8.52 -10.27 20.47
C PRO A 219 -7.50 -11.33 20.91
N GLU A 220 -7.42 -12.46 20.19
CA GLU A 220 -6.53 -13.57 20.53
C GLU A 220 -5.10 -13.40 20.04
N LYS A 221 -4.80 -12.34 19.28
CA LYS A 221 -3.47 -12.04 18.73
C LYS A 221 -2.87 -13.18 17.89
N LYS A 222 -3.72 -13.94 17.20
CA LYS A 222 -3.31 -15.05 16.31
C LYS A 222 -3.47 -14.67 14.86
N HIS A 223 -2.45 -14.96 14.05
CA HIS A 223 -2.53 -14.77 12.61
C HIS A 223 -3.62 -15.65 11.99
N ARG A 224 -4.56 -15.00 11.29
CA ARG A 224 -5.62 -15.64 10.52
C ARG A 224 -6.08 -14.73 9.39
N LEU A 225 -6.86 -15.27 8.47
CA LEU A 225 -7.56 -14.48 7.46
C LEU A 225 -8.73 -13.74 8.11
N GLN A 226 -8.85 -12.44 7.83
CA GLN A 226 -9.88 -11.57 8.39
C GLN A 226 -10.42 -10.62 7.31
N PRO A 227 -11.73 -10.30 7.30
CA PRO A 227 -12.30 -9.35 6.35
C PRO A 227 -11.63 -7.98 6.44
N PHE A 228 -11.22 -7.48 5.29
CA PHE A 228 -10.59 -6.17 5.14
C PHE A 228 -11.05 -5.53 3.85
N GLY A 229 -11.13 -4.21 3.82
CA GLY A 229 -11.55 -3.51 2.63
C GLY A 229 -11.66 -2.03 2.86
N GLY A 230 -12.23 -1.35 1.88
CA GLY A 230 -12.26 0.09 1.85
C GLY A 230 -12.98 0.69 0.65
N TYR A 231 -13.11 2.00 0.69
CA TYR A 231 -13.74 2.81 -0.34
C TYR A 231 -12.71 3.67 -1.07
N LEU A 232 -12.94 3.85 -2.37
CA LEU A 232 -12.12 4.68 -3.25
C LEU A 232 -12.97 5.80 -3.83
N SER A 233 -12.51 7.03 -3.72
CA SER A 233 -13.26 8.20 -4.20
C SER A 233 -12.34 9.34 -4.66
N GLU A 234 -12.97 10.38 -5.21
CA GLU A 234 -12.31 11.61 -5.68
C GLU A 234 -11.19 11.35 -6.71
N PHE A 235 -11.52 10.73 -7.83
CA PHE A 235 -10.52 10.34 -8.82
C PHE A 235 -9.92 11.53 -9.57
N ARG A 236 -8.61 11.46 -9.85
CA ARG A 236 -7.88 12.43 -10.69
C ARG A 236 -6.91 11.71 -11.61
N LEU A 237 -6.48 12.41 -12.67
CA LEU A 237 -5.51 11.90 -13.64
C LEU A 237 -4.07 12.20 -13.17
N PHE A 238 -3.22 11.18 -13.21
CA PHE A 238 -1.78 11.25 -12.95
C PHE A 238 -1.04 10.48 -14.03
N GLY A 239 -0.30 11.16 -14.91
CA GLY A 239 0.53 10.50 -15.93
C GLY A 239 -0.22 9.45 -16.79
N GLY A 240 -1.48 9.72 -17.15
CA GLY A 240 -2.34 8.81 -17.93
C GLY A 240 -3.14 7.79 -17.09
N PHE A 241 -2.95 7.77 -15.77
CA PHE A 241 -3.69 6.91 -14.84
C PHE A 241 -4.74 7.69 -14.07
N ARG A 242 -5.98 7.21 -14.07
CA ARG A 242 -7.07 7.79 -13.28
C ARG A 242 -7.18 7.06 -11.94
N LEU A 243 -6.73 7.70 -10.86
CA LEU A 243 -6.53 7.09 -9.55
C LEU A 243 -7.32 7.84 -8.46
N PRO A 244 -7.73 7.18 -7.37
CA PRO A 244 -8.48 7.83 -6.29
C PRO A 244 -7.60 8.84 -5.57
N THR A 245 -8.15 9.97 -5.14
CA THR A 245 -7.46 10.90 -4.23
C THR A 245 -7.97 10.82 -2.80
N ARG A 246 -9.02 10.05 -2.56
CA ARG A 246 -9.51 9.72 -1.21
C ARG A 246 -9.63 8.21 -1.05
N VAL A 247 -8.96 7.67 -0.04
CA VAL A 247 -8.98 6.23 0.30
C VAL A 247 -9.32 6.04 1.77
N GLU A 248 -10.29 5.17 2.04
CA GLU A 248 -10.66 4.76 3.39
C GLU A 248 -10.53 3.24 3.48
N ALA A 249 -9.81 2.71 4.46
CA ALA A 249 -9.59 1.28 4.59
C ALA A 249 -9.57 0.83 6.05
N GLY A 250 -10.06 -0.38 6.30
CA GLY A 250 -10.33 -0.85 7.65
C GLY A 250 -10.48 -2.36 7.79
N ASN A 251 -10.42 -2.81 9.04
CA ASN A 251 -10.72 -4.19 9.43
C ASN A 251 -12.24 -4.40 9.52
N HIS A 252 -12.66 -5.66 9.48
CA HIS A 252 -14.07 -6.07 9.61
C HIS A 252 -14.97 -5.43 8.54
N PHE A 253 -14.43 -5.26 7.34
CA PHE A 253 -15.16 -4.71 6.20
C PHE A 253 -16.43 -5.52 5.91
N ASP A 254 -17.49 -4.82 5.51
CA ASP A 254 -18.83 -5.37 5.26
C ASP A 254 -19.48 -6.05 6.49
N THR A 255 -19.15 -5.55 7.69
CA THR A 255 -19.79 -5.97 8.95
C THR A 255 -20.10 -4.75 9.82
N ASP A 256 -20.94 -4.95 10.85
CA ASP A 256 -21.24 -3.93 11.85
C ASP A 256 -20.01 -3.48 12.66
N GLN A 257 -18.89 -4.21 12.58
CA GLN A 257 -17.63 -3.88 13.27
C GLN A 257 -16.66 -3.10 12.37
N TYR A 258 -17.03 -2.77 11.13
CA TYR A 258 -16.14 -2.04 10.21
C TYR A 258 -15.61 -0.75 10.85
N PHE A 259 -14.29 -0.61 10.83
CA PHE A 259 -13.58 0.56 11.33
C PHE A 259 -12.51 1.02 10.33
N PRO A 260 -12.72 2.17 9.64
CA PRO A 260 -11.74 2.75 8.73
C PRO A 260 -10.59 3.40 9.53
N PHE A 261 -9.64 2.59 9.99
CA PHE A 261 -8.48 3.11 10.71
C PHE A 261 -7.50 3.83 9.78
N PHE A 262 -7.57 3.64 8.46
CA PHE A 262 -6.74 4.35 7.51
C PHE A 262 -7.62 5.23 6.62
N VAL A 263 -7.47 6.54 6.74
CA VAL A 263 -8.16 7.52 5.88
C VAL A 263 -7.09 8.42 5.29
N ALA A 264 -6.95 8.42 3.97
CA ALA A 264 -5.89 9.14 3.29
C ALA A 264 -6.42 10.00 2.13
N ASP A 265 -5.89 11.22 2.07
CA ASP A 265 -5.99 12.15 0.95
C ASP A 265 -4.67 12.13 0.18
N VAL A 266 -4.71 11.73 -1.09
CA VAL A 266 -3.54 11.62 -1.95
C VAL A 266 -3.35 12.91 -2.72
N SER A 267 -2.20 13.54 -2.50
CA SER A 267 -1.86 14.83 -3.12
C SER A 267 -1.06 14.68 -4.41
N ALA A 268 -0.33 13.58 -4.57
CA ALA A 268 0.49 13.34 -5.77
C ALA A 268 0.76 11.86 -5.99
N VAL A 269 0.75 11.45 -7.26
CA VAL A 269 1.26 10.16 -7.73
C VAL A 269 2.23 10.43 -8.88
N GLU A 270 3.44 9.92 -8.74
CA GLU A 270 4.51 10.03 -9.73
C GLU A 270 4.91 8.63 -10.19
N PHE A 271 5.07 8.45 -11.50
CA PHE A 271 5.57 7.22 -12.10
C PHE A 271 7.03 7.45 -12.52
N PRO A 272 8.01 6.83 -11.83
CA PRO A 272 9.41 6.99 -12.20
C PRO A 272 9.67 6.48 -13.62
N HIS A 273 10.65 7.04 -14.30
CA HIS A 273 11.18 6.43 -15.52
C HIS A 273 12.21 5.38 -15.10
N GLY A 274 12.23 4.23 -15.79
CA GLY A 274 13.30 3.25 -15.60
C GLY A 274 14.67 3.87 -15.93
N PRO A 275 15.78 3.35 -15.36
CA PRO A 275 17.10 3.80 -15.77
C PRO A 275 17.28 3.63 -17.29
N PRO A 276 17.97 4.54 -17.99
CA PRO A 276 18.26 4.34 -19.41
C PRO A 276 18.95 3.00 -19.59
N GLY A 277 18.47 2.18 -20.54
CA GLY A 277 19.04 0.87 -20.81
C GLY A 277 20.53 0.99 -21.14
N CYS A 278 21.35 0.12 -20.54
CA CYS A 278 22.73 -0.09 -20.97
C CYS A 278 22.77 -0.87 -22.28
#